data_AF-A0A7X9E6J7-F1
#
_entry.id   AF-A0A7X9E6J7-F1
#
_cell.length_a   1.000
_cell.length_b   1.000
_cell.length_c   1.000
_cell.angle_alpha   90.00
_cell.angle_beta   90.00
_cell.angle_gamma   90.00
#
_symmetry.space_group_name_H-M   'P 1'
#
loop_
_entity.id
_entity.type
_entity.pdbx_description
1 polymer ?
#
loop_
_entity_poly.entity_id
_entity_poly.type
_entity_poly.pdbx_seq_one_letter_code
_entity_poly.pdbx_strand_id
1 'polypeptide(L)' 'MKKKTLFLLITIIFLLVIFVIRFVLGGDEDTWIKNDNQWVKHGNPSKSAPSN' A
#
# COMPACT_ATOMS: atom_id res chain seq x y z
N MET A 1 -2.41 -30.29 -16.33
CA MET A 1 -1.35 -29.30 -16.02
C MET A 1 -0.32 -29.94 -15.11
N LYS A 2 0.98 -29.75 -15.32
CA LYS A 2 2.00 -30.29 -14.41
C LYS A 2 1.80 -29.65 -13.03
N LYS A 3 1.93 -30.41 -11.94
CA LYS A 3 1.75 -29.92 -10.55
C LYS A 3 2.54 -28.62 -10.29
N LYS A 4 3.74 -28.51 -10.88
CA LYS A 4 4.58 -27.31 -10.85
C LYS A 4 3.93 -26.08 -11.50
N THR A 5 3.26 -26.26 -12.64
CA THR A 5 2.53 -25.18 -13.33
C THR A 5 1.32 -24.72 -12.51
N LEU A 6 0.60 -25.65 -11.89
CA LEU A 6 -0.52 -25.31 -11.01
C LEU A 6 -0.05 -24.53 -9.78
N PHE A 7 1.04 -24.99 -9.15
CA PHE A 7 1.63 -24.29 -8.00
C PHE A 7 2.09 -22.89 -8.35
N LEU A 8 2.80 -22.73 -9.48
CA LEU A 8 3.24 -21.42 -9.97
C LEU A 8 2.05 -20.46 -10.17
N LEU A 9 0.96 -20.96 -10.78
CA LEU A 9 -0.23 -20.15 -11.02
C LEU A 9 -0.87 -19.68 -9.70
N ILE A 10 -1.01 -20.57 -8.72
CA ILE A 10 -1.56 -20.23 -7.40
C ILE A 10 -0.71 -19.16 -6.72
N THR A 11 0.62 -19.30 -6.74
CA THR A 11 1.54 -18.31 -6.15
C THR A 11 1.39 -16.94 -6.80
N ILE A 12 1.29 -16.89 -8.13
CA ILE A 12 1.11 -15.62 -8.86
C ILE A 12 -0.22 -14.96 -8.48
N ILE A 13 -1.31 -15.74 -8.44
CA ILE A 13 -2.63 -15.22 -8.04
C ILE A 13 -2.59 -14.69 -6.61
N PHE A 14 -1.97 -15.42 -5.68
CA PHE A 14 -1.84 -15.00 -4.29
C PHE A 14 -1.06 -13.67 -4.16
N LEU A 15 0.06 -13.53 -4.87
CA LEU A 15 0.85 -12.29 -4.87
C LEU A 15 0.07 -11.12 -5.48
N LEU A 16 -0.69 -11.36 -6.55
CA LEU A 16 -1.57 -10.35 -7.15
C LEU A 16 -2.65 -9.88 -6.16
N VAL A 17 -3.26 -10.80 -5.41
CA VAL A 17 -4.26 -10.46 -4.39
C VAL A 17 -3.64 -9.57 -3.30
N ILE A 18 -2.47 -9.94 -2.77
CA ILE A 18 -1.75 -9.12 -1.77
C ILE A 18 -1.41 -7.74 -2.34
N PHE A 19 -0.91 -7.69 -3.57
CA PHE A 19 -0.59 -6.44 -4.24
C PHE A 19 -1.82 -5.54 -4.33
N VAL A 20 -2.95 -6.04 -4.81
CA VAL A 20 -4.21 -5.28 -4.88
C VAL A 20 -4.63 -4.80 -3.49
N ILE A 21 -4.59 -5.66 -2.47
CA ILE A 21 -4.93 -5.28 -1.08
C ILE A 21 -4.05 -4.12 -0.58
N ARG A 22 -2.74 -4.14 -0.87
CA ARG A 22 -1.81 -3.07 -0.46
C ARG A 22 -2.19 -1.71 -1.04
N PHE A 23 -2.68 -1.64 -2.28
CA PHE A 23 -3.06 -0.38 -2.91
C PHE A 23 -4.50 0.05 -2.63
N VAL A 24 -5.41 -0.89 -2.35
CA VAL A 24 -6.81 -0.58 -2.01
C VAL A 24 -6.95 -0.19 -0.53
N LEU A 25 -6.25 -0.88 0.38
CA LEU A 25 -6.38 -0.66 1.82
C LEU A 25 -5.18 0.04 2.48
N GLY A 26 -4.00 0.01 1.85
CA GLY A 26 -2.75 0.47 2.49
C GLY A 26 -2.54 1.98 2.51
N GLY A 27 -3.42 2.76 1.88
CA GLY A 27 -3.33 4.22 1.84
C GLY A 27 -2.10 4.77 1.10
N ASP A 28 -2.02 6.10 1.09
CA ASP A 28 -0.92 6.85 0.48
C ASP A 28 0.37 6.71 1.32
N GLU A 29 1.47 6.34 0.68
CA GLU A 29 2.79 6.25 1.31
C GLU A 29 3.39 7.64 1.60
N ASP A 30 3.20 8.58 0.68
CA ASP A 30 3.66 9.97 0.79
C ASP A 30 2.53 10.86 1.31
N THR A 31 2.39 10.96 2.64
CA THR A 31 1.26 11.66 3.27
C THR A 31 1.67 12.49 4.48
N TRP A 32 0.72 13.26 5.01
CA TRP A 32 0.86 13.92 6.30
C TRP A 32 0.16 13.07 7.37
N ILE A 33 0.83 12.83 8.48
CA ILE A 33 0.27 12.08 9.61
C ILE A 33 0.06 13.06 10.76
N LYS A 34 -1.13 13.01 11.38
CA LYS A 34 -1.42 13.82 12.57
C LYS A 34 -0.81 13.14 13.79
N ASN A 35 0.16 13.80 14.43
CA ASN A 35 0.77 13.38 15.68
C ASN A 35 0.69 14.53 16.69
N ASP A 36 0.12 14.30 17.87
CA ASP A 36 -0.05 15.32 18.93
C ASP A 36 -0.61 16.67 18.41
N ASN A 37 -1.67 16.62 17.59
CA ASN A 37 -2.30 17.77 16.93
C ASN A 37 -1.42 18.56 15.95
N GLN A 38 -0.28 18.01 15.56
CA GLN A 38 0.58 18.58 14.54
C GLN A 38 0.68 17.63 13.34
N TRP A 39 0.72 18.21 12.14
CA TRP A 39 0.98 17.45 10.93
C TRP A 39 2.48 17.19 10.80
N VAL A 40 2.85 15.91 10.85
CA VAL A 40 4.23 15.44 10.64
C VAL A 40 4.33 14.84 9.24
N LYS A 41 5.36 15.26 8.51
CA LYS A 41 5.62 14.78 7.15
C LYS A 41 6.03 13.31 7.17
N HIS A 42 5.32 12.46 6.42
CA HIS A 42 5.70 11.07 6.20
C HIS A 42 6.02 10.85 4.71
N GLY A 43 7.25 10.46 4.40
CA GLY A 43 7.73 10.40 3.00
C GLY A 43 7.87 11.79 2.38
N ASN A 44 7.42 11.96 1.14
CA ASN A 44 7.45 13.22 0.42
C ASN A 44 6.09 13.62 -0.18
N PRO A 45 5.07 13.93 0.67
CA PRO A 45 3.76 14.35 0.20
C PRO A 45 3.86 15.54 -0.75
N SER A 46 3.25 15.38 -1.92
CA SER A 46 3.15 16.44 -2.93
C SER A 46 2.13 17.51 -2.57
N LYS A 47 1.18 17.19 -1.68
CA LYS A 47 0.17 18.10 -1.16
C LYS A 47 0.69 18.82 0.08
N SER A 48 0.31 20.08 0.25
CA SER A 48 0.57 20.83 1.48
C SER A 48 -0.07 20.14 2.70
N ALA A 49 0.51 20.36 3.88
CA ALA A 49 -0.08 19.87 5.12
C ALA A 49 -1.53 20.39 5.27
N PRO A 50 -2.48 19.56 5.76
CA PRO A 50 -3.83 20.03 6.03
C PRO A 50 -3.83 21.16 7.08
N SER A 51 -4.84 22.03 7.05
CA SER A 51 -5.07 22.98 8.14
C SER A 51 -5.52 22.25 9.41
N ASN A 52 -5.15 22.79 10.57
CA ASN A 52 -5.54 22.25 11.89
C ASN A 52 -7.04 22.35 12.15
#